data_AF-A0A9E2LWE6-F1
#
_entry.id   AF-A0A9E2LWE6-F1
#
_cell.length_a   1.000
_cell.length_b   1.000
_cell.length_c   1.000
_cell.angle_alpha   90.00
_cell.angle_beta   90.00
_cell.angle_gamma   90.00
#
_symmetry.space_group_name_H-M   'P 1'
#
loop_
_entity.id
_entity.type
_entity.pdbx_description
1 polymer ?
#
loop_
_entity_poly.entity_id
_entity_poly.type
_entity_poly.pdbx_seq_one_letter_code
_entity_poly.pdbx_strand_id
1 'polypeptide(L)'
;MEKLAEYFLEHLVLDMDGALDLEELREMVADTPDGEELLKHLETEDDLEEFIITLVDGLKDRLAEGIRKDTILEELDAILES
;
A
#
# COMPACT_ATOMS: atom_id res chain seq x y z
N MET A 1 -14.41 2.49 26.49
CA MET A 1 -14.67 2.29 25.04
C MET A 1 -13.60 2.96 24.22
N GLU A 2 -13.29 4.24 24.44
CA GLU A 2 -12.19 4.96 23.76
C GLU A 2 -10.82 4.27 23.90
N LYS A 3 -10.36 4.04 25.14
CA LYS A 3 -9.12 3.26 25.40
C LYS A 3 -9.09 1.85 24.82
N LEU A 4 -10.26 1.25 24.60
CA LEU A 4 -10.36 -0.08 24.00
C LEU A 4 -10.25 0.02 22.47
N ALA A 5 -10.76 1.08 21.87
CA ALA A 5 -10.60 1.37 20.45
C ALA A 5 -9.14 1.73 20.13
N GLU A 6 -8.48 2.56 20.94
CA GLU A 6 -7.04 2.86 20.83
C GLU A 6 -6.22 1.56 20.88
N TYR A 7 -6.47 0.72 21.87
CA TYR A 7 -5.81 -0.58 22.01
C TYR A 7 -6.00 -1.47 20.76
N PHE A 8 -7.20 -1.51 20.18
CA PHE A 8 -7.42 -2.28 18.97
C PHE A 8 -6.74 -1.68 17.75
N LEU A 9 -6.65 -0.36 17.63
CA LEU A 9 -5.93 0.31 16.54
C LEU A 9 -4.43 0.06 16.62
N GLU A 10 -3.83 0.12 17.81
CA GLU A 10 -2.40 -0.16 18.05
C GLU A 10 -2.01 -1.61 17.75
N HIS A 11 -2.96 -2.54 17.84
CA HIS A 11 -2.74 -3.98 17.64
C HIS A 11 -3.32 -4.50 16.32
N LEU A 12 -3.84 -3.62 15.46
CA LEU A 12 -4.43 -4.01 14.19
C LEU A 12 -3.32 -4.40 13.21
N VAL A 13 -3.48 -5.55 12.57
CA VAL A 13 -2.61 -5.98 11.48
C VAL A 13 -3.35 -5.73 10.17
N LEU A 14 -2.78 -4.85 9.36
CA LEU A 14 -3.16 -4.68 7.95
C LEU A 14 -2.43 -5.73 7.14
N ASP A 15 -3.19 -6.47 6.34
CA ASP A 15 -2.68 -7.50 5.44
C ASP A 15 -3.38 -7.29 4.10
N MET A 16 -2.59 -7.16 3.03
CA MET A 16 -3.13 -7.17 1.68
C MET A 16 -3.12 -8.63 1.25
N ASP A 17 -4.31 -9.23 1.31
CA ASP A 17 -4.57 -10.61 0.92
C ASP A 17 -3.79 -10.87 -0.38
N GLY A 18 -2.80 -11.76 -0.34
CA GLY A 18 -1.72 -11.96 -1.34
C GLY A 18 -2.20 -12.48 -2.70
N ALA A 19 -3.31 -11.92 -3.16
CA ALA A 19 -3.98 -12.13 -4.42
C ALA A 19 -3.49 -11.15 -5.49
N LEU A 20 -2.67 -10.16 -5.16
CA LEU A 20 -2.06 -9.29 -6.15
C LEU A 20 -0.74 -9.92 -6.59
N ASP A 21 -0.73 -10.53 -7.77
CA ASP A 21 0.51 -10.93 -8.42
C ASP A 21 1.04 -9.81 -9.35
N LEU A 22 2.30 -9.91 -9.76
CA LEU A 22 2.94 -8.86 -10.55
C LEU A 22 2.30 -8.69 -11.93
N GLU A 23 1.69 -9.74 -12.49
CA GLU A 23 1.00 -9.68 -13.77
C GLU A 23 -0.30 -8.88 -13.65
N GLU A 24 -1.12 -9.17 -12.63
CA GLU A 24 -2.34 -8.42 -12.33
C GLU A 24 -2.04 -6.95 -12.02
N LEU A 25 -1.00 -6.64 -11.24
CA LEU A 25 -0.59 -5.26 -10.98
C LEU A 25 -0.21 -4.54 -12.29
N ARG A 26 0.57 -5.19 -13.17
CA ARG A 26 0.92 -4.63 -14.48
C ARG A 26 -0.31 -4.31 -15.32
N GLU A 27 -1.29 -5.21 -15.37
CA GLU A 27 -2.54 -4.96 -16.08
C GLU A 27 -3.32 -3.77 -15.51
N MET A 28 -3.32 -3.60 -14.17
CA MET A 28 -4.04 -2.50 -13.52
C MET A 28 -3.42 -1.12 -13.77
N VAL A 29 -2.10 -1.05 -13.95
CA VAL A 29 -1.37 0.24 -14.04
C VAL A 29 -0.84 0.56 -15.44
N ALA A 30 -0.96 -0.35 -16.41
CA ALA A 30 -0.42 -0.17 -17.77
C ALA A 30 -0.93 1.11 -18.49
N ASP A 31 -2.15 1.57 -18.19
CA ASP A 31 -2.77 2.72 -18.84
C ASP A 31 -2.72 4.01 -17.99
N THR A 32 -1.99 4.02 -16.87
CA THR A 32 -1.88 5.20 -16.00
C THR A 32 -0.51 5.89 -16.16
N PRO A 33 -0.45 7.24 -16.14
CA PRO A 33 0.80 7.97 -16.24
C PRO A 33 1.82 7.57 -15.16
N ASP A 34 1.34 7.35 -13.94
CA ASP A 34 2.17 7.01 -12.78
C ASP A 34 2.48 5.50 -12.71
N GLY A 35 1.74 4.69 -13.48
CA GLY A 35 1.92 3.25 -13.57
C GLY A 35 3.21 2.86 -14.26
N GLU A 36 3.63 3.60 -15.30
CA GLU A 36 4.93 3.36 -15.93
C GLU A 36 6.10 3.58 -14.97
N GLU A 37 5.99 4.56 -14.06
CA GLU A 37 7.03 4.82 -13.06
C GLU A 37 7.05 3.72 -12.01
N LEU A 38 5.89 3.37 -11.47
CA LEU A 38 5.73 2.27 -10.52
C LEU A 38 6.32 0.96 -11.06
N LEU A 39 6.07 0.64 -12.33
CA LEU A 39 6.57 -0.59 -12.95
C LEU A 39 8.10 -0.63 -13.13
N LYS A 40 8.80 0.50 -13.09
CA LYS A 40 10.28 0.51 -13.08
C LYS A 40 10.85 0.03 -11.74
N HIS A 41 10.06 0.15 -10.68
CA HIS A 41 10.44 -0.26 -9.33
C HIS A 41 9.98 -1.69 -9.00
N LEU A 42 9.12 -2.30 -9.83
CA LEU A 42 8.51 -3.62 -9.60
C LEU A 42 8.86 -4.59 -10.73
N GLU A 43 10.13 -5.00 -10.79
CA GLU A 43 10.63 -5.90 -11.83
C GLU A 43 10.39 -7.38 -11.49
N THR A 44 10.38 -7.72 -10.20
CA THR A 44 10.27 -9.07 -9.65
C THR A 44 9.15 -9.20 -8.62
N GLU A 45 8.78 -10.45 -8.30
CA GLU A 45 7.82 -10.75 -7.22
C GLU A 45 8.35 -10.33 -5.84
N ASP A 46 9.67 -10.40 -5.62
CA ASP A 46 10.30 -9.94 -4.37
C ASP A 46 10.16 -8.40 -4.22
N ASP A 47 10.27 -7.65 -5.33
CA ASP A 47 10.05 -6.20 -5.33
C ASP A 47 8.59 -5.84 -5.03
N LEU A 48 7.64 -6.64 -5.54
CA LEU A 48 6.22 -6.49 -5.24
C LEU A 48 5.94 -6.74 -3.75
N GLU A 49 6.53 -7.78 -3.16
CA GLU A 49 6.39 -8.06 -1.73
C GLU A 49 6.95 -6.91 -0.89
N GLU A 50 8.15 -6.41 -1.21
CA GLU A 50 8.76 -5.27 -0.51
C GLU A 50 7.92 -3.99 -0.64
N PHE A 51 7.34 -3.76 -1.82
CA PHE A 51 6.43 -2.65 -2.06
C PHE A 51 5.14 -2.76 -1.24
N ILE A 52 4.51 -3.93 -1.20
CA ILE A 52 3.31 -4.17 -0.38
C ILE A 52 3.62 -3.95 1.10
N ILE A 53 4.76 -4.44 1.60
CA ILE A 53 5.19 -4.21 2.97
C ILE A 53 5.34 -2.71 3.25
N THR A 54 6.03 -1.99 2.36
CA THR A 54 6.24 -0.54 2.49
C THR A 54 4.93 0.22 2.52
N LEU A 55 3.99 -0.12 1.62
CA LEU A 55 2.67 0.49 1.56
C LEU A 55 1.86 0.18 2.83
N VAL A 56 1.87 -1.06 3.30
CA VAL A 56 1.19 -1.47 4.53
C VAL A 56 1.75 -0.73 5.74
N ASP A 57 3.06 -0.55 5.82
CA ASP A 57 3.70 0.18 6.92
C ASP A 57 3.32 1.67 6.92
N GLY A 58 3.29 2.33 5.76
CA GLY A 58 2.77 3.71 5.66
C GLY A 58 1.29 3.83 6.05
N LEU A 59 0.47 2.87 5.64
CA LEU A 59 -0.96 2.84 5.99
C LEU A 59 -1.21 2.56 7.48
N LYS A 60 -0.33 1.80 8.16
CA LYS A 60 -0.44 1.56 9.61
C LYS A 60 -0.37 2.87 10.40
N ASP A 61 0.52 3.78 10.01
CA ASP A 61 0.66 5.08 10.68
C ASP A 61 -0.60 5.96 10.53
N ARG A 62 -1.45 5.65 9.54
CA ARG A 62 -2.68 6.38 9.23
C ARG A 62 -3.95 5.67 9.64
N LEU A 63 -3.85 4.53 10.35
CA LEU A 63 -5.01 3.76 10.84
C LEU A 63 -5.98 4.60 11.67
N ALA A 64 -5.46 5.53 12.48
CA ALA A 64 -6.28 6.41 13.32
C ALA A 64 -7.05 7.47 12.51
N GLU A 65 -6.53 7.89 11.36
CA GLU A 65 -7.17 8.84 10.44
C GLU A 65 -8.24 8.15 9.57
N GLY A 66 -8.06 6.85 9.37
CA GLY A 66 -8.92 5.97 8.58
C GLY A 66 -8.42 5.83 7.15
N ILE A 67 -8.35 4.58 6.68
CA ILE A 67 -7.83 4.26 5.34
C ILE A 67 -8.94 4.41 4.30
N ARG A 68 -8.75 5.36 3.38
CA ARG A 68 -9.63 5.60 2.22
C ARG A 68 -8.82 5.51 0.93
N LYS A 69 -9.50 5.51 -0.22
CA LYS A 69 -8.83 5.54 -1.53
C LYS A 69 -7.83 6.71 -1.63
N ASP A 70 -8.22 7.88 -1.14
CA ASP A 70 -7.36 9.07 -1.17
C ASP A 70 -6.09 8.86 -0.31
N THR A 71 -6.21 8.22 0.85
CA THR A 71 -5.07 7.82 1.70
C THR A 71 -4.12 6.89 0.95
N ILE A 72 -4.65 5.90 0.22
CA ILE A 72 -3.83 4.97 -0.56
C ILE A 72 -3.09 5.72 -1.68
N LEU A 73 -3.75 6.64 -2.39
CA LEU A 73 -3.10 7.44 -3.44
C LEU A 73 -1.97 8.30 -2.89
N GLU A 74 -2.19 8.95 -1.75
CA GLU A 74 -1.15 9.75 -1.09
C GLU A 74 0.07 8.92 -0.67
N GLU A 75 -0.14 7.69 -0.18
CA GLU A 75 0.98 6.78 0.13
C GLU A 75 1.72 6.32 -1.14
N LEU A 76 0.99 6.03 -2.22
CA LEU A 76 1.59 5.65 -3.50
C LEU A 76 2.47 6.78 -4.06
N ASP A 77 1.99 8.02 -4.00
CA ASP A 77 2.76 9.20 -4.42
C ASP A 77 4.02 9.35 -3.55
N ALA A 78 3.91 9.18 -2.23
CA ALA A 78 5.05 9.27 -1.32
C ALA A 78 6.13 8.21 -1.60
N ILE A 79 5.73 6.98 -1.96
CA ILE A 79 6.66 5.91 -2.34
C ILE A 79 7.38 6.25 -3.65
N LEU A 80 6.66 6.80 -4.64
CA LEU A 80 7.22 7.14 -5.95
C LEU A 80 8.15 8.37 -5.91
N GLU A 81 7.97 9.26 -4.92
CA GLU A 81 8.82 10.44 -4.72
C GLU A 81 10.12 10.16 -3.93
N SER A 82 10.25 8.97 -3.34
CA SER A 82 11.35 8.55 -2.45
C SER A 82 12.57 7.99 -3.20
#